data_AF-F9NYA9-F1
#
_entry.id   AF-F9NYA9-F1
#
_cell.length_a   1.000
_cell.length_b   1.000
_cell.length_c   1.000
_cell.angle_alpha   90.00
_cell.angle_beta   90.00
_cell.angle_gamma   90.00
#
_symmetry.space_group_name_H-M   'P 1'
#
loop_
_entity.id
_entity.type
_entity.pdbx_description
1 polymer ?
#
loop_
_entity_poly.entity_id
_entity_poly.type
_entity_poly.pdbx_seq_one_letter_code
_entity_poly.pdbx_strand_id
1 'polypeptide(L)'
;MGSMILSNSDSIRDTLTGWACIALFLGTPVWILSDVTLRRYGVDYDKVWTRFGPFFYRQIRFTDITRFDIGVERYKIWDGKTKINIDYHRYDYAPFYLRLLEELHHRRIRLPKANINDPNWDEQAQIWRNILAADTYREHRDFYNANPEQLARLNALTPPPDHYDD
;
A
#
# COMPACT_ATOMS: atom_id res chain seq x y z
N MET A 1 -42.96 -28.30 27.89
CA MET A 1 -41.84 -27.34 27.95
C MET A 1 -41.22 -27.21 26.55
N GLY A 2 -41.83 -26.40 25.68
CA GLY A 2 -41.44 -26.34 24.27
C GLY A 2 -41.95 -25.09 23.58
N SER A 3 -41.90 -23.95 24.26
CA SER A 3 -42.37 -22.66 23.72
C SER A 3 -41.57 -21.51 24.33
N MET A 4 -40.25 -21.53 24.16
CA MET A 4 -39.40 -20.40 24.58
C MET A 4 -38.30 -20.03 23.56
N ILE A 5 -38.26 -20.69 22.39
CA ILE A 5 -37.28 -20.39 21.33
C ILE A 5 -37.92 -19.73 20.10
N LEU A 6 -39.25 -19.81 19.93
CA LEU A 6 -39.95 -19.26 18.75
C LEU A 6 -40.51 -17.83 18.91
N SER A 7 -40.44 -17.22 20.10
CA SER A 7 -40.96 -15.86 20.31
C SER A 7 -39.96 -14.75 19.93
N ASN A 8 -38.67 -15.07 19.83
CA ASN A 8 -37.63 -14.08 19.54
C ASN A 8 -37.42 -13.82 18.03
N SER A 9 -38.01 -14.61 17.13
CA SER A 9 -37.83 -14.41 15.69
C SER A 9 -38.65 -13.23 15.13
N ASP A 10 -39.81 -12.95 15.72
CA ASP A 10 -40.71 -11.90 15.25
C ASP A 10 -40.22 -10.51 15.72
N SER A 11 -39.65 -10.43 16.93
CA SER A 11 -39.13 -9.18 17.50
C SER A 11 -37.94 -8.57 16.73
N ILE A 12 -37.09 -9.41 16.13
CA ILE A 12 -35.88 -8.95 15.42
C ILE A 12 -36.22 -8.39 14.03
N ARG A 13 -37.31 -8.84 13.39
CA ARG A 13 -37.70 -8.38 12.05
C ARG A 13 -38.59 -7.14 12.05
N ASP A 14 -39.21 -6.82 13.18
CA ASP A 14 -40.14 -5.68 13.28
C ASP A 14 -39.51 -4.43 13.91
N THR A 15 -38.25 -4.51 14.34
CA THR A 15 -37.54 -3.39 14.97
C THR A 15 -36.39 -2.89 14.09
N LEU A 16 -36.24 -1.57 13.98
CA LEU A 16 -35.10 -0.93 13.32
C LEU A 16 -33.76 -1.47 13.82
N THR A 17 -33.69 -1.75 15.13
CA THR A 17 -32.54 -2.33 15.81
C THR A 17 -32.23 -3.74 15.32
N GLY A 18 -33.23 -4.59 15.12
CA GLY A 18 -33.01 -5.95 14.64
C GLY A 18 -32.58 -6.00 13.17
N TRP A 19 -33.11 -5.13 12.31
CA TRP A 19 -32.59 -4.93 10.94
C TRP A 19 -31.16 -4.40 10.93
N ALA A 20 -30.82 -3.46 11.82
CA ALA A 20 -29.45 -2.96 11.95
C ALA A 20 -28.48 -4.06 12.40
N CYS A 21 -28.89 -4.91 13.35
CA CYS A 21 -28.10 -6.06 13.77
C CYS A 21 -27.90 -7.05 12.61
N ILE A 22 -28.95 -7.41 11.86
CA ILE A 22 -28.84 -8.31 10.71
C ILE A 22 -27.93 -7.71 9.62
N ALA A 23 -28.10 -6.43 9.31
CA ALA A 23 -27.27 -5.73 8.34
C ALA A 23 -25.79 -5.69 8.76
N LEU A 24 -25.49 -5.55 10.05
CA LEU A 24 -24.13 -5.64 10.57
C LEU A 24 -23.59 -7.08 10.50
N PHE A 25 -24.35 -8.07 10.99
CA PHE A 25 -23.93 -9.47 11.06
C PHE A 25 -23.75 -10.12 9.69
N LEU A 26 -24.55 -9.76 8.69
CA LEU A 26 -24.44 -10.28 7.33
C LEU A 26 -23.65 -9.35 6.40
N GLY A 27 -23.76 -8.04 6.59
CA GLY A 27 -23.06 -7.06 5.76
C GLY A 27 -21.57 -7.04 6.02
N THR A 28 -21.12 -7.17 7.28
CA THR A 28 -19.68 -7.15 7.59
C THR A 28 -18.92 -8.34 7.01
N PRO A 29 -19.38 -9.61 7.11
CA PRO A 29 -18.67 -10.73 6.49
C PRO A 29 -18.72 -10.66 4.97
N VAL A 30 -19.85 -10.25 4.37
CA VAL A 30 -19.95 -10.08 2.91
C VAL A 30 -19.01 -9.00 2.41
N TRP A 31 -18.89 -7.88 3.14
CA TRP A 31 -17.95 -6.81 2.80
C TRP A 31 -16.50 -7.27 2.91
N ILE A 32 -16.12 -7.96 4.00
CA ILE A 32 -14.77 -8.52 4.18
C ILE A 32 -14.46 -9.55 3.08
N LEU A 33 -15.38 -10.49 2.82
CA LEU A 33 -15.21 -11.50 1.77
C LEU A 33 -15.08 -10.85 0.39
N SER A 34 -15.88 -9.83 0.10
CA SER A 34 -15.78 -9.07 -1.16
C SER A 34 -14.43 -8.35 -1.28
N ASP A 35 -13.94 -7.73 -0.21
CA ASP A 35 -12.62 -7.07 -0.20
C ASP A 35 -11.49 -8.08 -0.38
N VAL A 36 -11.59 -9.28 0.22
CA VAL A 36 -10.57 -10.32 0.06
C VAL A 36 -10.59 -10.95 -1.34
N THR A 37 -11.77 -11.22 -1.90
CA THR A 37 -11.94 -11.97 -3.15
C THR A 37 -11.85 -11.10 -4.41
N LEU A 38 -12.42 -9.90 -4.39
CA LEU A 38 -12.52 -9.06 -5.58
C LEU A 38 -11.36 -8.07 -5.69
N ARG A 39 -10.65 -7.81 -4.61
CA ARG A 39 -9.55 -6.84 -4.60
C ARG A 39 -8.23 -7.50 -4.98
N ARG A 40 -7.69 -7.04 -6.10
CA ARG A 40 -6.38 -7.41 -6.62
C ARG A 40 -5.45 -6.21 -6.56
N TYR A 41 -4.19 -6.50 -6.31
CA TYR A 41 -3.10 -5.54 -6.31
C TYR A 41 -2.02 -6.07 -7.24
N GLY A 42 -1.30 -5.18 -7.87
CA GLY A 42 -0.14 -5.53 -8.67
C GLY A 42 0.82 -4.36 -8.78
N VAL A 43 2.08 -4.72 -8.96
CA VAL A 43 3.16 -3.80 -9.27
C VAL A 43 3.77 -4.29 -10.57
N ASP A 44 3.67 -3.45 -11.59
CA ASP A 44 4.37 -3.64 -12.85
C ASP A 44 5.63 -2.76 -12.84
N TYR A 45 6.46 -2.84 -13.89
CA TYR A 45 7.70 -2.06 -13.97
C TYR A 45 7.46 -0.54 -13.92
N ASP A 46 6.39 -0.04 -14.55
CA ASP A 46 6.11 1.39 -14.70
C ASP A 46 5.03 1.92 -13.74
N LYS A 47 4.25 1.03 -13.09
CA LYS A 47 3.08 1.44 -12.32
C LYS A 47 2.71 0.48 -11.19
N VAL A 48 1.98 1.02 -10.22
CA VAL A 48 1.25 0.28 -9.21
C VAL A 48 -0.24 0.37 -9.50
N TRP A 49 -0.96 -0.73 -9.38
CA TRP A 49 -2.40 -0.76 -9.63
C TRP A 49 -3.17 -1.54 -8.57
N THR A 50 -4.42 -1.15 -8.40
CA THR A 50 -5.42 -1.89 -7.61
C THR A 50 -6.70 -2.01 -8.41
N ARG A 51 -7.29 -3.19 -8.35
CA ARG A 51 -8.55 -3.52 -9.01
C ARG A 51 -9.52 -4.06 -7.98
N PHE A 52 -10.73 -3.53 -7.93
CA PHE A 52 -11.81 -4.07 -7.12
C PHE A 52 -12.95 -4.50 -8.07
N GLY A 53 -13.04 -5.82 -8.29
CA GLY A 53 -14.01 -6.39 -9.21
C GLY A 53 -13.83 -5.91 -10.66
N PRO A 54 -14.88 -5.96 -11.48
CA PRO A 54 -14.79 -5.57 -12.90
C PRO A 54 -14.84 -4.07 -13.15
N PHE A 55 -15.32 -3.26 -12.20
CA PHE A 55 -15.67 -1.85 -12.45
C PHE A 55 -14.70 -0.84 -11.86
N PHE A 56 -13.92 -1.21 -10.84
CA PHE A 56 -13.02 -0.26 -10.18
C PHE A 56 -11.57 -0.65 -10.46
N TYR A 57 -10.87 0.21 -11.19
CA TYR A 57 -9.45 0.10 -11.45
C TYR A 57 -8.79 1.44 -11.18
N ARG A 58 -7.72 1.43 -10.40
CA ARG A 58 -6.87 2.59 -10.15
C ARG A 58 -5.44 2.19 -10.43
N GLN A 59 -4.69 3.05 -11.10
CA GLN A 59 -3.27 2.88 -11.30
C GLN A 59 -2.56 4.21 -11.04
N ILE A 60 -1.32 4.13 -10.59
CA ILE A 60 -0.41 5.26 -10.43
C ILE A 60 0.91 4.83 -11.06
N ARG A 61 1.39 5.58 -12.05
CA ARG A 61 2.75 5.39 -12.57
C ARG A 61 3.76 5.89 -11.56
N PHE A 62 4.92 5.25 -11.50
CA PHE A 62 5.96 5.66 -10.58
C PHE A 62 6.42 7.10 -10.82
N THR A 63 6.50 7.50 -12.08
CA THR A 63 6.81 8.87 -12.53
C THR A 63 5.73 9.90 -12.21
N ASP A 64 4.56 9.48 -11.75
CA ASP A 64 3.46 10.39 -11.39
C ASP A 64 3.22 10.41 -9.88
N ILE A 65 4.01 9.66 -9.09
CA ILE A 65 3.93 9.69 -7.63
C ILE A 65 4.28 11.10 -7.14
N THR A 66 3.29 11.72 -6.50
CA THR A 66 3.41 13.05 -5.89
C THR A 66 3.65 12.98 -4.39
N ARG A 67 3.16 11.92 -3.73
CA ARG A 67 3.26 11.72 -2.29
C ARG A 67 3.37 10.25 -1.92
N PHE A 68 4.30 9.98 -1.02
CA PHE A 68 4.44 8.75 -0.29
C PHE A 68 4.13 9.00 1.19
N ASP A 69 3.37 8.09 1.80
CA ASP A 69 2.96 8.18 3.20
C ASP A 69 2.84 6.79 3.83
N ILE A 70 2.84 6.74 5.16
CA ILE A 70 2.61 5.53 5.94
C ILE A 70 1.20 5.50 6.55
N GLY A 71 0.69 4.30 6.78
CA GLY A 71 -0.51 4.03 7.52
C GLY A 71 -0.35 2.78 8.36
N VAL A 72 -1.38 2.44 9.13
CA VAL A 72 -1.42 1.18 9.87
C VAL A 72 -1.30 0.04 8.86
N GLU A 73 -0.18 -0.68 8.91
CA GLU A 73 0.16 -1.85 8.09
C GLU A 73 0.16 -1.62 6.57
N ARG A 74 0.23 -0.35 6.12
CA ARG A 74 0.11 0.00 4.70
C ARG A 74 0.96 1.18 4.31
N TYR A 75 1.64 1.07 3.17
CA TYR A 75 2.13 2.24 2.46
C TYR A 75 0.99 2.89 1.67
N LYS A 76 1.06 4.21 1.49
CA LYS A 76 0.08 4.98 0.74
C LYS A 76 0.81 5.80 -0.30
N ILE A 77 0.49 5.55 -1.55
CA ILE A 77 0.99 6.35 -2.67
C ILE A 77 -0.13 7.19 -3.25
N TRP A 78 0.24 8.38 -3.69
CA TRP A 78 -0.68 9.32 -4.30
C TRP A 78 -0.14 9.88 -5.61
N ASP A 79 -1.05 10.00 -6.56
CA ASP A 79 -0.96 10.85 -7.73
C ASP A 79 -2.07 11.90 -7.61
N GLY A 80 -1.71 13.10 -7.16
CA GLY A 80 -2.66 14.17 -6.85
C GLY A 80 -3.75 13.72 -5.86
N LYS A 81 -4.96 13.49 -6.39
CA LYS A 81 -6.14 13.05 -5.61
C LYS A 81 -6.31 11.54 -5.57
N THR A 82 -5.64 10.80 -6.45
CA THR A 82 -5.72 9.35 -6.54
C THR A 82 -4.84 8.73 -5.47
N LYS A 83 -5.40 7.82 -4.67
CA LYS A 83 -4.68 7.08 -3.63
C LYS A 83 -4.74 5.58 -3.90
N ILE A 84 -3.60 4.91 -3.78
CA ILE A 84 -3.50 3.45 -3.68
C ILE A 84 -2.83 3.11 -2.35
N ASN A 85 -3.45 2.18 -1.61
CA ASN A 85 -2.83 1.62 -0.41
C ASN A 85 -2.14 0.32 -0.80
N ILE A 86 -0.91 0.15 -0.33
CA ILE A 86 -0.05 -1.00 -0.56
C ILE A 86 0.09 -1.71 0.78
N ASP A 87 -0.37 -2.95 0.82
CA ASP A 87 -0.38 -3.77 2.03
C ASP A 87 0.88 -4.64 2.06
N TYR A 88 1.95 -4.14 2.67
CA TYR A 88 3.29 -4.74 2.57
C TYR A 88 3.43 -6.12 3.23
N HIS A 89 2.37 -6.68 3.82
CA HIS A 89 2.35 -8.05 4.34
C HIS A 89 1.72 -9.08 3.40
N ARG A 90 0.97 -8.64 2.37
CA ARG A 90 0.10 -9.53 1.60
C ARG A 90 0.69 -10.03 0.28
N TYR A 91 1.59 -9.25 -0.34
CA TYR A 91 2.19 -9.57 -1.63
C TYR A 91 3.67 -9.19 -1.63
N ASP A 92 4.43 -9.71 -2.60
CA ASP A 92 5.81 -9.29 -2.86
C ASP A 92 5.79 -7.87 -3.44
N TYR A 93 6.35 -6.92 -2.68
CA TYR A 93 6.41 -5.50 -3.04
C TYR A 93 7.84 -5.02 -3.24
N ALA A 94 8.82 -5.91 -3.31
CA ALA A 94 10.20 -5.54 -3.64
C ALA A 94 10.32 -4.73 -4.95
N PRO A 95 9.57 -5.03 -6.03
CA PRO A 95 9.57 -4.16 -7.22
C PRO A 95 9.09 -2.74 -6.92
N PHE A 96 8.13 -2.59 -6.00
CA PHE A 96 7.64 -1.29 -5.58
C PHE A 96 8.70 -0.53 -4.75
N TYR A 97 9.36 -1.19 -3.80
CA TYR A 97 10.39 -0.53 -2.99
C TYR A 97 11.56 -0.07 -3.84
N LEU A 98 12.05 -0.93 -4.74
CA LEU A 98 13.13 -0.62 -5.66
C LEU A 98 12.75 0.57 -6.54
N ARG A 99 11.55 0.55 -7.12
CA ARG A 99 11.15 1.61 -8.04
C ARG A 99 10.87 2.93 -7.31
N LEU A 100 10.32 2.89 -6.10
CA LEU A 100 10.20 4.09 -5.27
C LEU A 100 11.57 4.65 -4.87
N LEU A 101 12.55 3.78 -4.60
CA LEU A 101 13.93 4.17 -4.32
C LEU A 101 14.57 4.89 -5.51
N GLU A 102 14.37 4.38 -6.73
CA GLU A 102 14.79 5.05 -7.97
C GLU A 102 14.12 6.43 -8.10
N GLU A 103 12.80 6.53 -7.88
CA GLU A 103 12.11 7.83 -7.94
C GLU A 103 12.64 8.83 -6.91
N LEU A 104 13.03 8.39 -5.71
CA LEU A 104 13.70 9.25 -4.71
C LEU A 104 15.13 9.64 -5.10
N HIS A 105 15.76 8.90 -6.02
CA HIS A 105 17.05 9.25 -6.58
C HIS A 105 16.91 10.27 -7.72
N HIS A 106 15.79 10.24 -8.44
CA HIS A 106 15.53 11.18 -9.52
C HIS A 106 14.89 12.48 -9.06
N ARG A 107 14.00 12.48 -8.07
CA ARG A 107 13.19 13.67 -7.79
C ARG A 107 12.66 13.75 -6.37
N ARG A 108 12.18 14.96 -6.04
CA ARG A 108 11.53 15.23 -4.76
C ARG A 108 10.03 14.94 -4.82
N ILE A 109 9.59 14.01 -3.97
CA ILE A 109 8.17 13.72 -3.72
C ILE A 109 7.82 14.06 -2.28
N ARG A 110 6.55 14.31 -1.96
CA ARG A 110 6.17 14.52 -0.56
C ARG A 110 6.34 13.22 0.24
N LEU A 111 7.06 13.30 1.35
CA LEU A 111 7.36 12.19 2.25
C LEU A 111 6.46 12.24 3.51
N PRO A 112 6.39 11.16 4.31
CA PRO A 112 5.54 11.10 5.50
C PRO A 112 5.79 12.23 6.50
N LYS A 113 7.05 12.68 6.63
CA LYS A 113 7.48 13.70 7.61
C LYS A 113 8.06 14.96 6.98
N ALA A 114 8.07 15.09 5.64
CA ALA A 114 8.63 16.24 4.95
C ALA A 114 7.87 16.55 3.65
N ASN A 115 7.58 17.83 3.42
CA ASN A 115 7.09 18.30 2.12
C ASN A 115 8.26 18.52 1.15
N ILE A 116 7.99 18.61 -0.16
CA ILE A 116 9.00 18.73 -1.23
C ILE A 116 9.98 19.91 -1.01
N ASN A 117 9.48 21.01 -0.45
CA ASN A 117 10.26 22.22 -0.18
C ASN A 117 10.73 22.34 1.28
N ASP A 118 10.58 21.28 2.06
CA ASP A 118 11.02 21.26 3.46
C ASP A 118 12.56 21.25 3.51
N PRO A 119 13.21 22.14 4.30
CA PRO A 119 14.66 22.07 4.49
C PRO A 119 15.14 20.71 5.00
N ASN A 120 14.28 19.96 5.70
CA ASN A 120 14.58 18.63 6.22
C ASN A 120 14.28 17.50 5.20
N TRP A 121 13.91 17.84 3.96
CA TRP A 121 13.49 16.84 2.99
C TRP A 121 14.58 15.83 2.69
N ASP A 122 15.83 16.27 2.52
CA ASP A 122 16.94 15.38 2.18
C ASP A 122 17.24 14.38 3.31
N GLU A 123 17.14 14.78 4.58
CA GLU A 123 17.29 13.85 5.72
C GLU A 123 16.16 12.81 5.74
N GLN A 124 14.92 13.25 5.55
CA GLN A 124 13.78 12.33 5.48
C GLN A 124 13.88 11.40 4.27
N ALA A 125 14.31 11.90 3.12
CA ALA A 125 14.55 11.09 1.93
C ALA A 125 15.61 10.03 2.22
N GLN A 126 16.70 10.39 2.90
CA GLN A 126 17.74 9.44 3.26
C GLN A 126 17.26 8.32 4.19
N ILE A 127 16.42 8.66 5.18
CA ILE A 127 15.78 7.66 6.04
C ILE A 127 14.98 6.67 5.19
N TRP A 128 14.19 7.17 4.23
CA TRP A 128 13.40 6.33 3.35
C TRP A 128 14.23 5.52 2.35
N ARG A 129 15.30 6.07 1.79
CA ARG A 129 16.23 5.31 0.94
C ARG A 129 16.79 4.09 1.69
N ASN A 130 17.23 4.29 2.92
CA ASN A 130 17.75 3.22 3.77
C ASN A 130 16.68 2.15 4.07
N ILE A 131 15.45 2.57 4.41
CA ILE A 131 14.34 1.65 4.69
C ILE A 131 13.99 0.82 3.45
N LEU A 132 13.78 1.48 2.31
CA LEU A 132 13.38 0.81 1.06
C LEU A 132 14.47 -0.15 0.56
N ALA A 133 15.75 0.25 0.63
CA ALA A 133 16.85 -0.62 0.27
C ALA A 133 16.94 -1.86 1.19
N ALA A 134 16.79 -1.66 2.51
CA ALA A 134 16.80 -2.74 3.48
C ALA A 134 15.63 -3.71 3.29
N ASP A 135 14.42 -3.20 3.04
CA ASP A 135 13.24 -4.01 2.79
C ASP A 135 13.35 -4.80 1.48
N THR A 136 13.85 -4.17 0.41
CA THR A 136 14.13 -4.85 -0.88
C THR A 136 15.13 -5.99 -0.70
N TYR A 137 16.25 -5.74 -0.02
CA TYR A 137 17.24 -6.77 0.28
C TYR A 137 16.67 -7.90 1.15
N ARG A 138 15.87 -7.56 2.17
CA ARG A 138 15.30 -8.56 3.10
C ARG A 138 14.32 -9.49 2.39
N GLU A 139 13.47 -8.98 1.52
CA GLU A 139 12.49 -9.79 0.78
C GLU A 139 13.16 -10.75 -0.22
N HIS A 140 14.28 -10.34 -0.83
CA HIS A 140 14.98 -11.13 -1.86
C HIS A 140 16.44 -11.44 -1.48
N ARG A 141 16.68 -11.75 -0.20
CA ARG A 141 18.03 -11.89 0.37
C ARG A 141 18.90 -12.89 -0.38
N ASP A 142 18.37 -14.07 -0.68
CA ASP A 142 19.13 -15.13 -1.36
C ASP A 142 19.51 -14.72 -2.79
N PHE A 143 18.62 -14.01 -3.49
CA PHE A 143 18.91 -13.46 -4.81
C PHE A 143 20.06 -12.46 -4.75
N TYR A 144 20.02 -11.48 -3.84
CA TYR A 144 21.07 -10.47 -3.73
C TYR A 144 22.42 -11.06 -3.26
N ASN A 145 22.39 -12.06 -2.38
CA ASN A 145 23.61 -12.76 -1.96
C ASN A 145 24.26 -13.54 -3.11
N ALA A 146 23.45 -14.11 -4.01
CA ALA A 146 23.93 -14.84 -5.18
C ALA A 146 24.33 -13.91 -6.35
N ASN A 147 23.91 -12.64 -6.35
CA ASN A 147 24.10 -11.69 -7.44
C ASN A 147 24.75 -10.39 -6.93
N PRO A 148 26.09 -10.36 -6.71
CA PRO A 148 26.78 -9.22 -6.12
C PRO A 148 26.66 -7.93 -6.96
N GLU A 149 26.55 -8.05 -8.28
CA GLU A 149 26.31 -6.89 -9.16
C GLU A 149 24.95 -6.25 -8.91
N GLN A 150 23.90 -7.04 -8.66
CA GLN A 150 22.57 -6.52 -8.36
C GLN A 150 22.51 -5.89 -6.96
N LEU A 151 23.24 -6.48 -6.00
CA LEU A 151 23.40 -5.88 -4.68
C LEU A 151 24.17 -4.55 -4.76
N ALA A 152 25.21 -4.47 -5.59
CA ALA A 152 25.94 -3.22 -5.81
C ALA A 152 25.04 -2.13 -6.43
N ARG A 153 24.18 -2.48 -7.38
CA ARG A 153 23.18 -1.55 -7.95
C ARG A 153 22.20 -1.05 -6.90
N LEU A 154 21.66 -1.94 -6.07
CA LEU A 154 20.79 -1.54 -4.95
C LEU A 154 21.51 -0.58 -4.00
N ASN A 155 22.74 -0.90 -3.63
CA ASN A 155 23.54 -0.05 -2.74
C ASN A 155 23.88 1.31 -3.35
N ALA A 156 24.01 1.41 -4.67
CA ALA A 156 24.26 2.67 -5.38
C ALA A 156 23.05 3.64 -5.33
N LEU A 157 21.84 3.13 -5.12
CA LEU A 157 20.62 3.92 -4.98
C LEU A 157 20.36 4.41 -3.55
N THR A 158 21.06 3.84 -2.56
CA THR A 158 20.93 4.20 -1.15
C THR A 158 21.43 5.60 -0.80
N PRO A 159 22.62 6.06 -1.25
CA PRO A 159 23.05 7.44 -1.01
C PRO A 159 22.16 8.46 -1.75
N PRO A 160 22.17 9.74 -1.32
CA PRO A 160 21.51 10.79 -2.06
C PRO A 160 22.14 10.95 -3.46
N PRO A 161 21.36 11.36 -4.47
CA PRO A 161 21.89 11.65 -5.79
C PRO A 161 22.78 12.91 -5.76
N ASP A 162 23.68 13.04 -6.72
CA ASP A 162 24.49 14.25 -6.89
C ASP A 162 23.62 15.47 -7.25
N HIS A 163 22.54 15.24 -7.99
CA HIS A 163 21.52 16.22 -8.34
C HIS A 163 20.18 15.51 -8.57
N TYR A 164 19.07 16.23 -8.41
CA TYR A 164 17.75 15.75 -8.81
C TYR A 164 17.48 16.17 -10.25
N ASP A 165 16.72 15.36 -10.98
CA ASP A 165 16.15 15.68 -12.29
C ASP A 165 15.03 16.71 -12.07
N ASP A 166 15.18 17.89 -12.67
CA ASP A 166 14.21 18.99 -12.61
C ASP A 166 12.89 18.67 -13.36
#